data_AF-A0A9Q9RI47-F1
#
_entry.id   AF-A0A9Q9RI47-F1
#
_cell.length_a   1.000
_cell.length_b   1.000
_cell.length_c   1.000
_cell.angle_alpha   90.00
_cell.angle_beta   90.00
_cell.angle_gamma   90.00
#
_symmetry.space_group_name_H-M   'P 1'
#
loop_
_entity.id
_entity.type
_entity.pdbx_description
1 polymer ?
#
loop_
_entity_poly.entity_id
_entity_poly.type
_entity_poly.pdbx_seq_one_letter_code
_entity_poly.pdbx_strand_id
1 'polypeptide(L)'
;MLKPSNSSFMEKTLPLRNRVADKIEWVKLRTPKVVKSRAFRRAATITSAVFFALTFIIVLAKLTNAGFFIPKLVSHISRYPTCQSKGVNGTREIWEASQKKYENLMDDKFTIAMQTYRRPKELQETLNIILSEEVPSLLEIVVVWNDLENYPPDDYVSKHGVPVRFRKSKRNSLNEKLWPDPDYKTQAILLSDDDVYYHPNDLEFVFQTWRKFGRNRMVGALARCTPVDTFGYHKYTFCSSRWGEDEYNMVLTNLAFSHVSFLDYYSSNDTIMTQIREYVDEGFNCEDLAMNYVHGLLTGEGPLLINGHEKYVNFVPKVGISMKKGHMEARSACLNDFSKMFGCHPLVDESGYIQRGVLHRNLKSSSSYPTMAMNPGEQTGVIISTAVVALLTGYAFGIYTIRGYLIPPSLFEERRRNIHDPVESDESDIDEDDTILDHAPNWANGADADKKQGLKNVEKEKEPVLKDNGEECKLVLVVRTDLGMTKGKIAAQCSHATLACYKALSRAPANSPLSKILKRWERLGQAKIAVQVKSQDEMLELRRKARSLGITAEVIQDAGRTQIEAGSMTVLGVGPAPRSLVDQVTGGLKLL
;
A
#
# COMPACT_ATOMS: atom_id res chain seq x y z
N MET A 1 2.21 -82.60 -41.95
CA MET A 1 1.42 -81.59 -41.19
C MET A 1 1.17 -82.17 -39.79
N LEU A 2 2.18 -82.17 -38.92
CA LEU A 2 2.42 -81.22 -37.82
C LEU A 2 1.29 -81.11 -36.78
N LYS A 3 1.46 -81.87 -35.68
CA LYS A 3 0.86 -81.64 -34.35
C LYS A 3 1.52 -80.39 -33.72
N PRO A 4 0.80 -79.54 -32.98
CA PRO A 4 1.43 -78.46 -32.22
C PRO A 4 1.91 -78.98 -30.86
N SER A 5 3.20 -78.82 -30.59
CA SER A 5 3.80 -78.95 -29.26
C SER A 5 3.56 -77.64 -28.49
N ASN A 6 2.98 -77.76 -27.30
CA ASN A 6 2.89 -76.66 -26.35
C ASN A 6 3.43 -77.12 -24.99
N SER A 7 4.70 -77.52 -24.94
CA SER A 7 5.54 -77.39 -23.74
C SER A 7 6.27 -76.05 -23.80
N SER A 8 5.48 -74.99 -23.88
CA SER A 8 5.96 -73.62 -24.02
C SER A 8 6.10 -72.98 -22.65
N PHE A 9 7.30 -72.44 -22.41
CA PHE A 9 7.60 -71.36 -21.46
C PHE A 9 7.63 -71.69 -19.95
N MET A 10 6.71 -72.50 -19.41
CA MET A 10 6.63 -72.71 -17.95
C MET A 10 7.81 -73.50 -17.37
N GLU A 11 8.37 -74.46 -18.10
CA GLU A 11 9.43 -75.33 -17.60
C GLU A 11 10.83 -74.67 -17.63
N LYS A 12 11.03 -73.67 -18.48
CA LYS A 12 12.29 -72.91 -18.60
C LYS A 12 12.45 -71.79 -17.55
N THR A 13 11.40 -71.50 -16.77
CA THR A 13 11.40 -70.38 -15.79
C THR A 13 11.55 -70.81 -14.33
N LEU A 14 11.46 -72.12 -14.04
CA LEU A 14 11.64 -72.68 -12.69
C LEU A 14 12.97 -72.29 -12.00
N PRO A 15 14.15 -72.35 -12.67
CA PRO A 15 15.41 -72.00 -12.02
C PRO A 15 15.56 -70.49 -11.76
N LEU A 16 14.88 -69.63 -12.53
CA LEU A 16 14.84 -68.19 -12.28
C LEU A 16 13.91 -67.86 -11.10
N ARG A 17 12.77 -68.54 -11.00
CA ARG A 17 11.80 -68.34 -9.93
C ARG A 17 12.37 -68.73 -8.56
N ASN A 18 13.15 -69.81 -8.50
CA ASN A 18 13.82 -70.24 -7.26
C ASN A 18 14.96 -69.27 -6.86
N ARG A 19 15.74 -68.75 -7.82
CA ARG A 19 16.76 -67.72 -7.53
C ARG A 19 16.19 -66.39 -7.07
N VAL A 20 15.00 -66.02 -7.54
CA VAL A 20 14.29 -64.81 -7.09
C VAL A 20 13.71 -65.03 -5.70
N ALA A 21 13.17 -66.21 -5.40
CA ALA A 21 12.70 -66.58 -4.06
C ALA A 21 13.83 -66.54 -3.02
N ASP A 22 15.00 -67.13 -3.32
CA ASP A 22 16.16 -67.12 -2.43
C ASP A 22 16.71 -65.70 -2.19
N LYS A 23 16.68 -64.83 -3.23
CA LYS A 23 17.05 -63.41 -3.08
C LYS A 23 16.05 -62.63 -2.22
N ILE A 24 14.75 -62.91 -2.34
CA ILE A 24 13.71 -62.28 -1.52
C ILE A 24 13.83 -62.73 -0.07
N GLU A 25 14.14 -64.01 0.18
CA GLU A 25 14.36 -64.54 1.52
C GLU A 25 15.65 -64.00 2.15
N TRP A 26 16.73 -63.89 1.36
CA TRP A 26 17.98 -63.24 1.75
C TRP A 26 17.79 -61.76 2.12
N VAL A 27 17.00 -61.00 1.34
CA VAL A 27 16.66 -59.60 1.66
C VAL A 27 15.82 -59.51 2.92
N LYS A 28 14.83 -60.40 3.12
CA LYS A 28 14.01 -60.44 4.34
C LYS A 28 14.82 -60.77 5.61
N LEU A 29 15.83 -61.63 5.51
CA LEU A 29 16.70 -62.03 6.62
C LEU A 29 17.77 -60.98 6.96
N ARG A 30 18.18 -60.15 6.00
CA ARG A 30 19.26 -59.14 6.18
C ARG A 30 18.82 -57.67 6.14
N THR A 31 17.55 -57.34 5.92
CA THR A 31 17.05 -55.99 6.21
C THR A 31 17.27 -55.68 7.70
N PRO A 32 18.18 -54.74 8.04
CA PRO A 32 18.58 -54.56 9.43
C PRO A 32 17.37 -54.13 10.26
N LYS A 33 17.29 -54.62 11.51
CA LYS A 33 16.28 -54.28 12.54
C LYS A 33 16.06 -52.76 12.72
N VAL A 34 16.91 -51.93 12.13
CA VAL A 34 16.82 -50.47 12.03
C VAL A 34 15.53 -50.01 11.33
N VAL A 35 15.12 -50.61 10.21
CA VAL A 35 13.95 -50.15 9.41
C VAL A 35 12.61 -50.40 10.13
N LYS A 36 12.56 -51.40 11.02
CA LYS A 36 11.38 -51.69 11.87
C LYS A 36 11.39 -50.96 13.21
N SER A 37 12.47 -50.27 13.58
CA SER A 37 12.54 -49.53 14.84
C SER A 37 11.51 -48.39 14.86
N ARG A 38 10.88 -48.14 16.02
CA ARG A 38 10.00 -46.98 16.20
C ARG A 38 10.72 -45.67 15.88
N ALA A 39 12.04 -45.62 16.12
CA ALA A 39 12.89 -44.47 15.84
C ALA A 39 13.03 -44.19 14.33
N PHE A 40 13.28 -45.20 13.50
CA PHE A 40 13.38 -45.03 12.05
C PHE A 40 12.03 -44.67 11.42
N ARG A 41 10.94 -45.30 11.88
CA ARG A 41 9.58 -44.91 11.45
C ARG A 41 9.27 -43.47 11.83
N ARG A 42 9.57 -43.05 13.07
CA ARG A 42 9.42 -41.64 13.48
C ARG A 42 10.29 -40.72 12.64
N ALA A 43 11.57 -41.05 12.42
CA ALA A 43 12.48 -40.23 11.62
C ALA A 43 12.00 -40.10 10.17
N ALA A 44 11.60 -41.20 9.52
CA ALA A 44 11.07 -41.20 8.15
C ALA A 44 9.73 -40.46 8.02
N THR A 45 8.86 -40.56 9.04
CA THR A 45 7.59 -39.82 9.08
C THR A 45 7.84 -38.33 9.29
N ILE A 46 8.80 -37.97 10.15
CA ILE A 46 9.20 -36.57 10.40
C ILE A 46 9.85 -35.97 9.14
N THR A 47 10.80 -36.67 8.50
CA THR A 47 11.43 -36.15 7.27
C THR A 47 10.44 -36.04 6.12
N SER A 48 9.51 -36.99 5.98
CA SER A 48 8.45 -36.89 4.98
C SER A 48 7.48 -35.75 5.30
N ALA A 49 7.07 -35.58 6.56
CA ALA A 49 6.21 -34.48 6.98
C ALA A 49 6.87 -33.11 6.80
N VAL A 50 8.17 -32.98 7.09
CA VAL A 50 8.94 -31.77 6.85
C VAL A 50 9.06 -31.49 5.35
N PHE A 51 9.31 -32.51 4.53
CA PHE A 51 9.39 -32.35 3.08
C PHE A 51 8.05 -31.95 2.46
N PHE A 52 6.93 -32.56 2.90
CA PHE A 52 5.58 -32.17 2.48
C PHE A 52 5.19 -30.79 2.98
N ALA A 53 5.59 -30.40 4.20
CA ALA A 53 5.37 -29.05 4.70
C ALA A 53 6.17 -28.01 3.90
N LEU A 54 7.44 -28.28 3.59
CA LEU A 54 8.29 -27.38 2.81
C LEU A 54 7.75 -27.21 1.38
N THR A 55 7.36 -28.31 0.73
CA THR A 55 6.80 -28.28 -0.62
C THR A 55 5.42 -27.61 -0.64
N PHE A 56 4.58 -27.83 0.39
CA PHE A 56 3.31 -27.12 0.56
C PHE A 56 3.51 -25.61 0.76
N ILE A 57 4.48 -25.19 1.57
CA ILE A 57 4.83 -23.76 1.76
C ILE A 57 5.30 -23.14 0.43
N ILE A 58 6.16 -23.84 -0.33
CA ILE A 58 6.67 -23.35 -1.62
C ILE A 58 5.55 -23.24 -2.65
N VAL A 59 4.65 -24.22 -2.71
CA VAL A 59 3.51 -24.24 -3.64
C VAL A 59 2.46 -23.20 -3.25
N LEU A 60 2.21 -23.02 -1.95
CA LEU A 60 1.31 -21.98 -1.43
C LEU A 60 1.86 -20.57 -1.72
N ALA A 61 3.17 -20.35 -1.55
CA ALA A 61 3.84 -19.09 -1.89
C ALA A 61 3.78 -18.77 -3.39
N LYS A 62 3.81 -19.80 -4.27
CA LYS A 62 3.70 -19.62 -5.72
C LYS A 62 2.27 -19.44 -6.22
N LEU A 63 1.28 -20.09 -5.61
CA LEU A 63 -0.13 -20.06 -6.06
C LEU A 63 -0.90 -18.82 -5.60
N THR A 64 -0.49 -18.20 -4.49
CA THR A 64 -1.20 -17.05 -3.90
C THR A 64 -0.63 -15.70 -4.32
N ASN A 65 0.50 -15.66 -5.04
CA ASN A 65 1.38 -14.47 -5.11
C ASN A 65 1.68 -13.88 -3.71
N ALA A 66 1.47 -14.65 -2.64
CA ALA A 66 1.70 -14.20 -1.28
C ALA A 66 3.14 -14.50 -0.91
N GLY A 67 4.01 -13.54 -1.22
CA GLY A 67 5.12 -13.20 -0.33
C GLY A 67 4.65 -12.64 1.03
N PHE A 68 3.36 -12.75 1.37
CA PHE A 68 2.68 -11.96 2.41
C PHE A 68 2.57 -12.65 3.78
N PHE A 69 3.03 -13.90 3.92
CA PHE A 69 3.13 -14.57 5.23
C PHE A 69 4.57 -14.84 5.65
N ILE A 70 5.51 -14.05 5.15
CA ILE A 70 6.71 -13.78 5.93
C ILE A 70 6.27 -12.78 7.01
N PRO A 71 6.47 -13.02 8.32
CA PRO A 71 6.07 -12.06 9.35
C PRO A 71 6.57 -10.66 8.98
N LYS A 72 5.78 -9.60 9.23
CA LYS A 72 6.15 -8.19 9.00
C LYS A 72 7.56 -7.80 9.50
N LEU A 73 8.15 -8.62 10.37
CA LEU A 73 9.54 -8.53 10.81
C LEU A 73 10.58 -8.75 9.69
N VAL A 74 10.26 -9.49 8.63
CA VAL A 74 11.17 -9.81 7.51
C VAL A 74 10.89 -8.94 6.28
N SER A 75 9.68 -8.41 6.11
CA SER A 75 9.34 -7.49 5.01
C SER A 75 10.04 -6.13 5.09
N HIS A 76 10.84 -5.89 6.13
CA HIS A 76 11.70 -4.71 6.27
C HIS A 76 13.20 -5.03 6.21
N ILE A 77 13.58 -6.29 6.01
CA ILE A 77 15.00 -6.65 5.94
C ILE A 77 15.47 -6.46 4.50
N SER A 78 16.00 -5.26 4.25
CA SER A 78 16.72 -4.94 3.01
C SER A 78 17.87 -5.93 2.79
N ARG A 79 18.04 -6.36 1.54
CA ARG A 79 19.16 -7.19 1.12
C ARG A 79 20.51 -6.50 1.34
N TYR A 80 20.52 -5.19 1.26
CA TYR A 80 21.68 -4.35 1.53
C TYR A 80 21.48 -3.64 2.88
N PRO A 81 22.34 -3.85 3.87
CA PRO A 81 22.25 -3.12 5.14
C PRO A 81 22.48 -1.63 4.90
N THR A 82 21.88 -0.79 5.76
CA THR A 82 22.09 0.66 5.68
C THR A 82 23.56 0.99 5.94
N CYS A 83 24.08 2.04 5.30
CA CYS A 83 25.48 2.45 5.51
C CYS A 83 25.74 2.74 7.00
N GLN A 84 24.79 3.37 7.69
CA GLN A 84 24.84 3.61 9.13
C GLN A 84 25.00 2.30 9.94
N SER A 85 24.25 1.25 9.61
CA SER A 85 24.36 -0.05 10.30
C SER A 85 25.70 -0.76 10.08
N LYS A 86 26.40 -0.44 8.98
CA LYS A 86 27.77 -0.91 8.70
C LYS A 86 28.86 -0.08 9.38
N GLY A 87 28.49 0.95 10.15
CA GLY A 87 29.44 1.91 10.72
C GLY A 87 30.00 2.89 9.69
N VAL A 88 29.46 2.92 8.47
CA VAL A 88 29.74 3.95 7.46
C VAL A 88 28.81 5.12 7.75
N ASN A 89 29.24 5.99 8.68
CA ASN A 89 28.45 7.11 9.15
C ASN A 89 28.94 8.41 8.50
N GLY A 90 28.58 8.61 7.23
CA GLY A 90 29.10 9.70 6.41
C GLY A 90 30.54 9.45 5.96
N THR A 91 30.87 9.60 4.67
CA THR A 91 32.26 9.80 4.23
C THR A 91 32.69 11.24 4.52
N ARG A 92 32.68 11.59 5.82
CA ARG A 92 32.72 12.98 6.29
C ARG A 92 34.00 13.71 5.90
N GLU A 93 35.12 13.00 5.82
CA GLU A 93 36.38 13.56 5.33
C GLU A 93 36.28 14.01 3.85
N ILE A 94 35.61 13.23 3.00
CA ILE A 94 35.39 13.58 1.59
C ILE A 94 34.47 14.80 1.50
N TRP A 95 33.41 14.80 2.30
CA TRP A 95 32.47 15.92 2.39
C TRP A 95 33.17 17.22 2.84
N GLU A 96 33.89 17.19 3.96
CA GLU A 96 34.62 18.33 4.52
C GLU A 96 35.69 18.85 3.55
N ALA A 97 36.43 17.96 2.87
CA ALA A 97 37.42 18.33 1.87
C ALA A 97 36.79 19.06 0.67
N SER A 98 35.65 18.55 0.18
CA SER A 98 34.93 19.19 -0.92
C SER A 98 34.27 20.51 -0.47
N GLN A 99 33.73 20.61 0.74
CA GLN A 99 33.21 21.88 1.25
C GLN A 99 34.30 22.94 1.33
N LYS A 100 35.48 22.58 1.84
CA LYS A 100 36.64 23.47 1.90
C LYS A 100 37.06 23.96 0.51
N LYS A 101 37.02 23.09 -0.51
CA LYS A 101 37.32 23.46 -1.90
C LYS A 101 36.44 24.60 -2.42
N TYR A 102 35.18 24.66 -1.99
CA TYR A 102 34.19 25.64 -2.45
C TYR A 102 33.83 26.71 -1.41
N GLU A 103 34.61 26.83 -0.32
CA GLU A 103 34.33 27.76 0.78
C GLU A 103 34.30 29.23 0.35
N ASN A 104 35.03 29.58 -0.71
CA ASN A 104 35.12 30.94 -1.26
C ASN A 104 33.94 31.30 -2.18
N LEU A 105 33.07 30.35 -2.53
CA LEU A 105 31.87 30.65 -3.32
C LEU A 105 30.81 31.32 -2.44
N MET A 106 29.97 32.15 -3.05
CA MET A 106 28.88 32.86 -2.37
C MET A 106 27.90 31.86 -1.78
N ASP A 107 27.54 32.05 -0.50
CA ASP A 107 26.58 31.21 0.21
C ASP A 107 25.22 31.92 0.45
N ASP A 108 25.11 33.18 0.00
CA ASP A 108 23.94 34.05 0.10
C ASP A 108 23.16 34.19 -1.22
N LYS A 109 23.69 33.61 -2.31
CA LYS A 109 23.08 33.53 -3.64
C LYS A 109 23.10 32.09 -4.18
N PHE A 110 22.37 31.85 -5.27
CA PHE A 110 22.32 30.55 -5.94
C PHE A 110 22.36 30.65 -7.47
N THR A 111 22.80 29.58 -8.10
CA THR A 111 22.80 29.39 -9.56
C THR A 111 21.78 28.31 -9.92
N ILE A 112 21.04 28.50 -11.01
CA ILE A 112 20.19 27.45 -11.59
C ILE A 112 20.99 26.71 -12.66
N ALA A 113 21.09 25.39 -12.54
CA ALA A 113 21.64 24.52 -13.59
C ALA A 113 20.50 23.79 -14.26
N MET A 114 20.15 24.21 -15.48
CA MET A 114 18.97 23.73 -16.21
C MET A 114 19.37 22.89 -17.42
N GLN A 115 19.01 21.62 -17.44
CA GLN A 115 19.30 20.75 -18.60
C GLN A 115 18.19 20.84 -19.65
N THR A 116 18.58 20.90 -20.93
CA THR A 116 17.64 20.79 -22.05
C THR A 116 18.16 19.87 -23.15
N TYR A 117 17.22 19.21 -23.86
CA TYR A 117 17.51 18.46 -25.08
C TYR A 117 16.34 18.54 -26.05
N ARG A 118 16.53 19.22 -27.19
CA ARG A 118 15.54 19.32 -28.29
C ARG A 118 14.15 19.82 -27.85
N ARG A 119 14.10 20.71 -26.86
CA ARG A 119 12.87 21.31 -26.30
C ARG A 119 12.97 22.83 -26.18
N PRO A 120 13.24 23.55 -27.28
CA PRO A 120 13.44 24.99 -27.23
C PRO A 120 12.21 25.75 -26.75
N LYS A 121 10.99 25.22 -26.95
CA LYS A 121 9.74 25.87 -26.53
C LYS A 121 9.56 25.78 -25.02
N GLU A 122 9.68 24.57 -24.46
CA GLU A 122 9.56 24.31 -23.04
C GLU A 122 10.65 25.07 -22.26
N LEU A 123 11.90 25.03 -22.74
CA LEU A 123 12.98 25.83 -22.18
C LEU A 123 12.65 27.33 -22.17
N GLN A 124 12.19 27.87 -23.30
CA GLN A 124 11.89 29.30 -23.41
C GLN A 124 10.72 29.70 -22.50
N GLU A 125 9.68 28.87 -22.41
CA GLU A 125 8.55 29.08 -21.51
C GLU A 125 8.99 29.08 -20.04
N THR A 126 9.77 28.07 -19.62
CA THR A 126 10.30 27.97 -18.27
C THR A 126 11.21 29.16 -17.92
N LEU A 127 12.13 29.55 -18.81
CA LEU A 127 12.98 30.73 -18.61
C LEU A 127 12.18 32.03 -18.50
N ASN A 128 11.19 32.23 -19.38
CA ASN A 128 10.33 33.41 -19.35
C ASN A 128 9.57 33.54 -18.03
N ILE A 129 9.13 32.41 -17.46
CA ILE A 129 8.40 32.39 -16.20
C ILE A 129 9.35 32.63 -15.02
N ILE A 130 10.46 31.90 -14.92
CA ILE A 130 11.45 32.08 -13.84
C ILE A 130 11.98 33.52 -13.80
N LEU A 131 12.22 34.12 -14.97
CA LEU A 131 12.74 35.48 -15.12
C LEU A 131 11.64 36.56 -15.22
N SER A 132 10.37 36.20 -14.98
CA SER A 132 9.25 37.14 -15.04
C SER A 132 9.25 38.14 -13.87
N GLU A 133 9.79 37.75 -12.73
CA GLU A 133 9.87 38.52 -11.49
C GLU A 133 11.30 38.57 -10.96
N GLU A 134 11.60 39.55 -10.11
CA GLU A 134 12.91 39.66 -9.49
C GLU A 134 13.05 38.61 -8.38
N VAL A 135 14.09 37.78 -8.45
CA VAL A 135 14.45 36.81 -7.42
C VAL A 135 15.79 37.26 -6.80
N PRO A 136 15.79 37.87 -5.60
CA PRO A 136 16.96 38.59 -5.07
C PRO A 136 18.25 37.75 -4.96
N SER A 137 18.12 36.48 -4.55
CA SER A 137 19.27 35.58 -4.40
C SER A 137 19.64 34.82 -5.68
N LEU A 138 18.89 34.93 -6.79
CA LEU A 138 19.26 34.31 -8.05
C LEU A 138 20.45 35.06 -8.68
N LEU A 139 21.59 34.38 -8.82
CA LEU A 139 22.79 34.98 -9.41
C LEU A 139 22.81 34.84 -10.93
N GLU A 140 22.63 33.61 -11.43
CA GLU A 140 22.69 33.28 -12.85
C GLU A 140 21.90 31.99 -13.15
N ILE A 141 21.59 31.80 -14.43
CA ILE A 141 21.06 30.54 -14.95
C ILE A 141 22.07 29.98 -15.97
N VAL A 142 22.52 28.76 -15.74
CA VAL A 142 23.37 28.01 -16.67
C VAL A 142 22.52 26.94 -17.35
N VAL A 143 22.24 27.14 -18.63
CA VAL A 143 21.51 26.19 -19.47
C VAL A 143 22.50 25.17 -20.02
N VAL A 144 22.39 23.93 -19.56
CA VAL A 144 23.17 22.79 -20.01
C VAL A 144 22.54 22.23 -21.29
N TRP A 145 23.17 22.55 -22.41
CA TRP A 145 22.66 22.28 -23.74
C TRP A 145 23.17 20.94 -24.26
N ASN A 146 22.34 19.90 -24.20
CA ASN A 146 22.69 18.54 -24.58
C ASN A 146 22.47 18.23 -26.07
N ASP A 147 21.92 19.17 -26.85
CA ASP A 147 21.78 18.99 -28.30
C ASP A 147 23.12 19.26 -28.99
N LEU A 148 23.81 18.19 -29.40
CA LEU A 148 25.13 18.28 -30.02
C LEU A 148 25.05 18.78 -31.47
N GLU A 149 23.94 18.53 -32.14
CA GLU A 149 23.74 18.85 -33.56
C GLU A 149 23.42 20.33 -33.75
N ASN A 150 22.60 20.90 -32.86
CA ASN A 150 22.23 22.31 -32.92
C ASN A 150 23.12 23.17 -32.01
N TYR A 151 23.39 24.40 -32.43
CA TYR A 151 24.07 25.37 -31.58
C TYR A 151 23.09 25.97 -30.56
N PRO A 152 23.51 26.17 -29.31
CA PRO A 152 22.70 26.92 -28.36
C PRO A 152 22.49 28.36 -28.83
N PRO A 153 21.45 29.05 -28.34
CA PRO A 153 21.34 30.50 -28.44
C PRO A 153 22.54 31.22 -27.82
N ASP A 154 22.70 32.50 -28.16
CA ASP A 154 23.68 33.37 -27.51
C ASP A 154 23.30 33.64 -26.05
N ASP A 155 24.32 33.84 -25.22
CA ASP A 155 24.16 34.29 -23.84
C ASP A 155 23.46 35.65 -23.79
N TYR A 156 22.62 35.85 -22.78
CA TYR A 156 21.91 37.12 -22.60
C TYR A 156 21.73 37.46 -21.12
N VAL A 157 21.34 38.71 -20.86
CA VAL A 157 20.98 39.18 -19.51
C VAL A 157 19.49 39.46 -19.49
N SER A 158 18.78 38.90 -18.50
CA SER A 158 17.35 39.12 -18.33
C SER A 158 17.01 40.57 -17.96
N LYS A 159 15.73 40.94 -18.04
CA LYS A 159 15.23 42.26 -17.65
C LYS A 159 15.56 42.67 -16.21
N HIS A 160 15.79 41.68 -15.33
CA HIS A 160 16.10 41.87 -13.91
C HIS A 160 17.61 41.69 -13.62
N GLY A 161 18.46 41.70 -14.65
CA GLY A 161 19.91 41.66 -14.49
C GLY A 161 20.51 40.27 -14.26
N VAL A 162 19.71 39.20 -14.28
CA VAL A 162 20.20 37.81 -14.16
C VAL A 162 20.80 37.34 -15.50
N PRO A 163 22.10 36.97 -15.56
CA PRO A 163 22.71 36.38 -16.74
C PRO A 163 22.18 34.97 -17.00
N VAL A 164 21.94 34.65 -18.27
CA VAL A 164 21.59 33.33 -18.78
C VAL A 164 22.70 32.89 -19.72
N ARG A 165 23.46 31.88 -19.31
CA ARG A 165 24.60 31.34 -20.04
C ARG A 165 24.30 29.96 -20.59
N PHE A 166 24.61 29.73 -21.86
CA PHE A 166 24.45 28.43 -22.50
C PHE A 166 25.78 27.66 -22.51
N ARG A 167 25.79 26.53 -21.83
CA ARG A 167 26.93 25.61 -21.82
C ARG A 167 26.63 24.41 -22.72
N LYS A 168 27.28 24.37 -23.88
CA LYS A 168 27.21 23.20 -24.77
C LYS A 168 27.91 21.99 -24.14
N SER A 169 27.17 20.91 -23.96
CA SER A 169 27.70 19.67 -23.40
C SER A 169 28.62 18.96 -24.40
N LYS A 170 29.56 18.16 -23.88
CA LYS A 170 30.48 17.37 -24.72
C LYS A 170 29.80 16.16 -25.35
N ARG A 171 28.73 15.69 -24.71
CA ARG A 171 27.94 14.52 -25.10
C ARG A 171 26.50 14.70 -24.65
N ASN A 172 25.58 13.94 -25.24
CA ASN A 172 24.21 13.87 -24.75
C ASN A 172 24.14 12.87 -23.58
N SER A 173 24.14 13.39 -22.35
CA SER A 173 24.11 12.59 -21.14
C SER A 173 23.32 13.31 -20.04
N LEU A 174 22.61 12.54 -19.21
CA LEU A 174 21.92 13.07 -18.03
C LEU A 174 22.90 13.53 -16.94
N ASN A 175 24.15 13.07 -16.99
CA ASN A 175 25.21 13.50 -16.08
C ASN A 175 25.62 14.97 -16.30
N GLU A 176 25.30 15.55 -17.46
CA GLU A 176 25.88 16.83 -17.86
C GLU A 176 25.46 17.99 -16.94
N LYS A 177 24.25 17.95 -16.37
CA LYS A 177 23.80 18.94 -15.37
C LYS A 177 24.46 18.81 -14.00
N LEU A 178 25.07 17.67 -13.71
CA LEU A 178 25.66 17.34 -12.42
C LEU A 178 27.16 17.66 -12.34
N TRP A 179 27.79 18.12 -13.43
CA TRP A 179 29.17 18.60 -13.38
C TRP A 179 29.27 19.97 -12.71
N PRO A 180 30.19 20.15 -11.74
CA PRO A 180 30.49 21.46 -11.17
C PRO A 180 31.10 22.34 -12.27
N ASP A 181 30.35 23.35 -12.70
CA ASP A 181 30.84 24.33 -13.67
C ASP A 181 32.03 25.09 -13.05
N PRO A 182 33.17 25.20 -13.74
CA PRO A 182 34.30 25.98 -13.23
C PRO A 182 33.96 27.47 -13.03
N ASP A 183 32.95 27.99 -13.73
CA ASP A 183 32.51 29.38 -13.64
C ASP A 183 31.43 29.61 -12.57
N TYR A 184 30.98 28.56 -11.86
CA TYR A 184 30.03 28.72 -10.76
C TYR A 184 30.61 29.62 -9.66
N LYS A 185 29.77 30.55 -9.19
CA LYS A 185 30.12 31.51 -8.14
C LYS A 185 29.38 31.26 -6.83
N THR A 186 28.48 30.28 -6.79
CA THR A 186 27.61 30.00 -5.63
C THR A 186 27.79 28.58 -5.12
N GLN A 187 27.68 28.41 -3.81
CA GLN A 187 27.67 27.08 -3.18
C GLN A 187 26.36 26.33 -3.46
N ALA A 188 25.26 27.08 -3.60
CA ALA A 188 23.92 26.56 -3.84
C ALA A 188 23.65 26.44 -5.35
N ILE A 189 23.33 25.23 -5.80
CA ILE A 189 22.94 24.94 -7.19
C ILE A 189 21.51 24.39 -7.20
N LEU A 190 20.58 25.11 -7.81
CA LEU A 190 19.24 24.59 -8.11
C LEU A 190 19.32 23.76 -9.39
N LEU A 191 19.31 22.44 -9.24
CA LEU A 191 19.22 21.49 -10.33
C LEU A 191 17.78 21.49 -10.84
N SER A 192 17.62 21.73 -12.15
CA SER A 192 16.31 21.82 -12.80
C SER A 192 16.31 21.15 -14.18
N ASP A 193 15.15 20.64 -14.58
CA ASP A 193 14.89 20.30 -15.98
C ASP A 193 14.16 21.46 -16.68
N ASP A 194 14.05 21.38 -18.02
CA ASP A 194 13.44 22.42 -18.87
C ASP A 194 11.90 22.47 -18.82
N ASP A 195 11.27 21.52 -18.14
CA ASP A 195 9.82 21.36 -18.02
C ASP A 195 9.30 21.43 -16.57
N VAL A 196 10.15 21.80 -15.60
CA VAL A 196 9.79 21.87 -14.17
C VAL A 196 10.34 23.13 -13.52
N TYR A 197 9.52 23.82 -12.70
CA TYR A 197 9.97 25.01 -11.97
C TYR A 197 9.15 25.29 -10.70
N TYR A 198 9.75 26.04 -9.77
CA TYR A 198 9.03 26.77 -8.72
C TYR A 198 8.57 28.12 -9.25
N HIS A 199 7.41 28.60 -8.79
CA HIS A 199 7.00 29.97 -9.04
C HIS A 199 8.08 30.96 -8.54
N PRO A 200 8.38 32.04 -9.28
CA PRO A 200 9.44 32.98 -8.92
C PRO A 200 9.28 33.53 -7.50
N ASN A 201 8.05 33.87 -7.13
CA ASN A 201 7.69 34.31 -5.78
C ASN A 201 8.12 33.33 -4.67
N ASP A 202 8.22 32.03 -4.95
CA ASP A 202 8.60 31.00 -3.98
C ASP A 202 10.09 30.64 -3.98
N LEU A 203 10.84 30.96 -5.03
CA LEU A 203 12.25 30.59 -5.14
C LEU A 203 13.09 31.15 -3.99
N GLU A 204 12.85 32.39 -3.60
CA GLU A 204 13.55 33.01 -2.46
C GLU A 204 13.29 32.24 -1.17
N PHE A 205 12.04 31.87 -0.88
CA PHE A 205 11.70 31.08 0.30
C PHE A 205 12.39 29.70 0.28
N VAL A 206 12.36 29.00 -0.85
CA VAL A 206 12.97 27.68 -0.98
C VAL A 206 14.48 27.78 -0.78
N PHE A 207 15.14 28.77 -1.40
CA PHE A 207 16.56 29.02 -1.23
C PHE A 207 16.93 29.36 0.22
N GLN A 208 16.20 30.27 0.88
CA GLN A 208 16.47 30.62 2.28
C GLN A 208 16.29 29.43 3.22
N THR A 209 15.33 28.55 2.91
CA THR A 209 15.10 27.32 3.67
C THR A 209 16.24 26.32 3.45
N TRP A 210 16.71 26.14 2.20
CA TRP A 210 17.92 25.37 1.91
C TRP A 210 19.14 25.93 2.67
N ARG A 211 19.33 27.25 2.64
CA ARG A 211 20.46 27.90 3.30
C ARG A 211 20.49 27.65 4.79
N LYS A 212 19.32 27.56 5.43
CA LYS A 212 19.17 27.39 6.88
C LYS A 212 19.15 25.93 7.34
N PHE A 213 18.52 25.04 6.59
CA PHE A 213 18.23 23.66 7.04
C PHE A 213 18.71 22.58 6.06
N GLY A 214 19.24 22.98 4.90
CA GLY A 214 19.40 22.10 3.74
C GLY A 214 20.80 22.06 3.13
N ARG A 215 21.79 22.75 3.69
CA ARG A 215 23.16 22.79 3.11
C ARG A 215 23.80 21.40 3.02
N ASN A 216 23.47 20.50 3.95
CA ASN A 216 23.90 19.11 3.97
C ASN A 216 22.90 18.18 3.28
N ARG A 217 21.86 18.69 2.61
CA ARG A 217 20.72 17.90 2.16
C ARG A 217 20.41 18.13 0.68
N MET A 218 19.84 17.11 0.03
CA MET A 218 19.10 17.32 -1.22
C MET A 218 17.74 17.92 -0.88
N VAL A 219 17.42 19.10 -1.43
CA VAL A 219 16.24 19.87 -0.98
C VAL A 219 15.37 20.30 -2.15
N GLY A 220 14.11 19.90 -2.19
CA GLY A 220 13.27 20.10 -3.38
C GLY A 220 11.85 19.58 -3.20
N ALA A 221 11.06 19.60 -4.28
CA ALA A 221 9.61 19.34 -4.20
C ALA A 221 9.17 17.95 -4.68
N LEU A 222 10.07 17.22 -5.36
CA LEU A 222 9.75 15.96 -6.02
C LEU A 222 10.17 14.77 -5.17
N ALA A 223 9.43 14.51 -4.09
CA ALA A 223 9.68 13.37 -3.20
C ALA A 223 9.38 12.02 -3.85
N ARG A 224 10.19 11.01 -3.53
CA ARG A 224 10.01 9.61 -3.92
C ARG A 224 10.33 8.68 -2.76
N CYS A 225 9.75 7.49 -2.84
CA CYS A 225 9.77 6.48 -1.80
C CYS A 225 10.41 5.20 -2.32
N THR A 226 11.09 4.45 -1.45
CA THR A 226 11.73 3.18 -1.80
C THR A 226 11.35 2.04 -0.86
N PRO A 227 10.09 1.59 -0.86
CA PRO A 227 9.70 0.43 -0.07
C PRO A 227 10.53 -0.80 -0.45
N VAL A 228 10.76 -1.66 0.53
CA VAL A 228 11.46 -2.93 0.36
C VAL A 228 10.44 -4.02 0.07
N ASP A 229 10.68 -4.81 -0.99
CA ASP A 229 9.83 -5.95 -1.32
C ASP A 229 10.10 -7.17 -0.43
N THR A 230 9.29 -8.22 -0.59
CA THR A 230 9.39 -9.44 0.21
C THR A 230 10.70 -10.21 0.03
N PHE A 231 11.48 -9.86 -1.01
CA PHE A 231 12.78 -10.45 -1.30
C PHE A 231 13.95 -9.55 -0.87
N GLY A 232 13.66 -8.42 -0.21
CA GLY A 232 14.66 -7.47 0.27
C GLY A 232 15.15 -6.49 -0.78
N TYR A 233 14.51 -6.39 -1.96
CA TYR A 233 14.88 -5.42 -2.98
C TYR A 233 14.09 -4.12 -2.82
N HIS A 234 14.79 -3.00 -3.00
CA HIS A 234 14.18 -1.67 -3.01
C HIS A 234 13.37 -1.45 -4.29
N LYS A 235 12.18 -0.87 -4.17
CA LYS A 235 11.31 -0.53 -5.30
C LYS A 235 11.14 0.97 -5.40
N TYR A 236 11.39 1.53 -6.57
CA TYR A 236 11.14 2.94 -6.82
C TYR A 236 9.63 3.18 -6.97
N THR A 237 9.05 4.09 -6.16
CA THR A 237 7.64 4.46 -6.25
C THR A 237 7.39 5.94 -5.96
N PHE A 238 6.20 6.40 -6.34
CA PHE A 238 5.65 7.65 -5.81
C PHE A 238 5.19 7.42 -4.38
N CYS A 239 5.50 8.37 -3.50
CA CYS A 239 5.05 8.32 -2.12
C CYS A 239 3.52 8.38 -2.06
N SER A 240 2.92 7.38 -1.43
CA SER A 240 1.47 7.27 -1.31
C SER A 240 1.07 6.76 0.06
N SER A 241 0.30 7.56 0.77
CA SER A 241 -0.27 7.22 2.09
C SER A 241 -1.14 5.95 2.08
N ARG A 242 -1.63 5.50 0.91
CA ARG A 242 -2.35 4.22 0.77
C ARG A 242 -1.51 2.99 1.11
N TRP A 243 -0.18 3.07 1.02
CA TRP A 243 0.74 1.98 1.31
C TRP A 243 1.40 2.12 2.69
N GLY A 244 0.96 3.10 3.50
CA GLY A 244 1.58 3.41 4.80
C GLY A 244 2.93 4.12 4.68
N GLU A 245 3.27 4.65 3.50
CA GLU A 245 4.48 5.45 3.27
C GLU A 245 4.21 6.90 3.70
N ASP A 246 4.35 7.16 5.00
CA ASP A 246 4.43 8.53 5.56
C ASP A 246 5.87 9.09 5.47
N GLU A 247 6.81 8.27 5.00
CA GLU A 247 8.24 8.56 4.91
C GLU A 247 8.71 8.57 3.46
N TYR A 248 9.59 9.51 3.12
CA TYR A 248 10.27 9.60 1.83
C TYR A 248 11.78 9.62 2.06
N ASN A 249 12.56 9.19 1.07
CA ASN A 249 14.01 9.12 1.21
C ASN A 249 14.77 9.58 -0.03
N MET A 250 14.04 10.14 -1.01
CA MET A 250 14.62 10.77 -2.17
C MET A 250 13.88 12.05 -2.54
N VAL A 251 14.63 13.02 -3.05
CA VAL A 251 14.13 14.20 -3.75
C VAL A 251 14.81 14.29 -5.11
N LEU A 252 14.03 14.33 -6.20
CA LEU A 252 14.59 14.28 -7.54
C LEU A 252 15.29 15.58 -7.95
N THR A 253 16.40 15.46 -8.69
CA THR A 253 17.22 16.59 -9.16
C THR A 253 16.56 17.39 -10.29
N ASN A 254 15.36 17.01 -10.75
CA ASN A 254 14.58 17.79 -11.71
C ASN A 254 14.09 19.12 -11.12
N LEU A 255 14.04 19.24 -9.78
CA LEU A 255 13.74 20.48 -9.08
C LEU A 255 14.24 20.42 -7.63
N ALA A 256 15.56 20.49 -7.46
CA ALA A 256 16.18 20.40 -6.14
C ALA A 256 17.45 21.24 -6.01
N PHE A 257 17.57 21.95 -4.89
CA PHE A 257 18.83 22.52 -4.44
C PHE A 257 19.78 21.43 -3.96
N SER A 258 21.03 21.56 -4.40
CA SER A 258 22.18 20.77 -4.00
C SER A 258 23.32 21.70 -3.64
N HIS A 259 24.13 21.32 -2.65
CA HIS A 259 25.44 21.93 -2.48
C HIS A 259 26.36 21.51 -3.63
N VAL A 260 27.20 22.42 -4.13
CA VAL A 260 28.17 22.13 -5.21
C VAL A 260 29.12 20.97 -4.87
N SER A 261 29.40 20.76 -3.59
CA SER A 261 30.24 19.65 -3.11
C SER A 261 29.66 18.26 -3.39
N PHE A 262 28.33 18.12 -3.48
CA PHE A 262 27.73 16.85 -3.92
C PHE A 262 28.02 16.59 -5.40
N LEU A 263 27.93 17.63 -6.23
CA LEU A 263 28.27 17.57 -7.65
C LEU A 263 29.76 17.22 -7.82
N ASP A 264 30.64 17.84 -7.03
CA ASP A 264 32.07 17.58 -7.06
C ASP A 264 32.43 16.12 -6.74
N TYR A 265 31.85 15.54 -5.69
CA TYR A 265 32.07 14.11 -5.42
C TYR A 265 31.46 13.24 -6.51
N TYR A 266 30.21 13.50 -6.92
CA TYR A 266 29.55 12.77 -8.00
C TYR A 266 30.36 12.75 -9.30
N SER A 267 31.05 13.84 -9.60
CA SER A 267 31.90 14.04 -10.78
C SER A 267 33.37 13.67 -10.58
N SER A 268 33.75 13.17 -9.41
CA SER A 268 35.14 12.84 -9.09
C SER A 268 35.65 11.61 -9.85
N ASN A 269 36.97 11.42 -9.82
CA ASN A 269 37.63 10.23 -10.38
C ASN A 269 37.58 9.02 -9.42
N ASP A 270 36.74 9.06 -8.38
CA ASP A 270 36.46 7.87 -7.57
C ASP A 270 35.94 6.75 -8.48
N THR A 271 36.49 5.55 -8.31
CA THR A 271 36.15 4.38 -9.11
C THR A 271 34.66 4.07 -9.05
N ILE A 272 34.02 4.20 -7.88
CA ILE A 272 32.59 3.94 -7.70
C ILE A 272 31.79 5.01 -8.46
N MET A 273 32.19 6.28 -8.36
CA MET A 273 31.48 7.38 -9.04
C MET A 273 31.60 7.27 -10.55
N THR A 274 32.76 6.83 -11.05
CA THR A 274 32.97 6.57 -12.48
C THR A 274 32.05 5.46 -12.98
N GLN A 275 31.97 4.32 -12.26
CA GLN A 275 31.06 3.22 -12.59
C GLN A 275 29.58 3.65 -12.56
N ILE A 276 29.20 4.48 -11.59
CA ILE A 276 27.83 5.01 -11.49
C ILE A 276 27.50 5.91 -12.68
N ARG A 277 28.40 6.84 -13.05
CA ARG A 277 28.17 7.72 -14.20
C ARG A 277 28.06 6.93 -15.51
N GLU A 278 28.90 5.91 -15.69
CA GLU A 278 28.82 4.98 -16.82
C GLU A 278 27.49 4.23 -16.85
N TYR A 279 27.04 3.69 -15.71
CA TYR A 279 25.75 3.02 -15.60
C TYR A 279 24.58 3.95 -15.93
N VAL A 280 24.63 5.21 -15.47
CA VAL A 280 23.64 6.25 -15.79
C VAL A 280 23.64 6.57 -17.29
N ASP A 281 24.81 6.62 -17.93
CA ASP A 281 24.94 6.85 -19.37
C ASP A 281 24.37 5.68 -20.19
N GLU A 282 24.69 4.44 -19.81
CA GLU A 282 24.20 3.22 -20.46
C GLU A 282 22.68 3.08 -20.35
N GLY A 283 22.12 3.34 -19.17
CA GLY A 283 20.68 3.27 -18.92
C GLY A 283 19.90 4.52 -19.36
N PHE A 284 20.59 5.63 -19.61
CA PHE A 284 20.03 6.97 -19.82
C PHE A 284 18.94 7.30 -18.78
N ASN A 285 19.24 7.06 -17.50
CA ASN A 285 18.33 7.20 -16.36
C ASN A 285 19.11 7.25 -15.03
N CYS A 286 18.42 7.56 -13.93
CA CYS A 286 18.89 7.35 -12.55
C CYS A 286 20.03 8.25 -12.06
N GLU A 287 20.33 9.35 -12.75
CA GLU A 287 21.28 10.36 -12.28
C GLU A 287 20.80 11.03 -10.98
N ASP A 288 19.48 11.23 -10.87
CA ASP A 288 18.80 11.78 -9.69
C ASP A 288 18.86 10.83 -8.49
N LEU A 289 18.65 9.53 -8.72
CA LEU A 289 18.82 8.48 -7.72
C LEU A 289 20.26 8.45 -7.22
N ALA A 290 21.22 8.49 -8.15
CA ALA A 290 22.64 8.47 -7.81
C ALA A 290 23.05 9.67 -6.95
N MET A 291 22.51 10.86 -7.25
CA MET A 291 22.73 12.05 -6.41
C MET A 291 22.16 11.92 -4.99
N ASN A 292 21.00 11.29 -4.82
CA ASN A 292 20.46 11.03 -3.48
C ASN A 292 21.33 10.01 -2.71
N TYR A 293 21.91 9.02 -3.40
CA TYR A 293 22.88 8.09 -2.81
C TYR A 293 24.17 8.81 -2.38
N VAL A 294 24.70 9.68 -3.23
CA VAL A 294 25.90 10.49 -2.93
C VAL A 294 25.69 11.35 -1.69
N HIS A 295 24.58 12.09 -1.65
CA HIS A 295 24.24 12.94 -0.52
C HIS A 295 24.10 12.13 0.78
N GLY A 296 23.34 11.03 0.76
CA GLY A 296 23.13 10.19 1.94
C GLY A 296 24.42 9.52 2.41
N LEU A 297 25.31 9.14 1.47
CA LEU A 297 26.60 8.57 1.82
C LEU A 297 27.55 9.59 2.45
N LEU A 298 27.59 10.82 1.94
CA LEU A 298 28.53 11.84 2.40
C LEU A 298 28.14 12.39 3.78
N THR A 299 26.84 12.59 4.01
CA THR A 299 26.34 13.32 5.19
C THR A 299 25.66 12.43 6.22
N GLY A 300 25.08 11.29 5.79
CA GLY A 300 24.22 10.47 6.62
C GLY A 300 22.86 11.12 6.94
N GLU A 301 22.51 12.23 6.30
CA GLU A 301 21.21 12.90 6.45
C GLU A 301 20.24 12.45 5.35
N GLY A 302 18.94 12.50 5.62
CA GLY A 302 17.90 12.30 4.59
C GLY A 302 17.61 13.59 3.82
N PRO A 303 16.88 13.53 2.69
CA PRO A 303 16.56 14.72 1.91
C PRO A 303 15.49 15.59 2.60
N LEU A 304 15.35 16.86 2.17
CA LEU A 304 14.34 17.77 2.70
C LEU A 304 13.30 18.14 1.63
N LEU A 305 12.06 17.69 1.83
CA LEU A 305 10.93 18.08 1.02
C LEU A 305 10.50 19.51 1.34
N ILE A 306 10.47 20.37 0.33
CA ILE A 306 10.01 21.75 0.43
C ILE A 306 8.95 22.05 -0.64
N ASN A 307 7.87 22.69 -0.21
CA ASN A 307 6.86 23.25 -1.09
C ASN A 307 6.79 24.77 -0.91
N GLY A 308 6.64 25.47 -2.04
CA GLY A 308 6.30 26.89 -2.05
C GLY A 308 4.89 27.14 -1.51
N HIS A 309 4.48 28.41 -1.53
CA HIS A 309 3.09 28.78 -1.30
C HIS A 309 2.23 28.21 -2.41
N GLU A 310 2.72 28.30 -3.63
CA GLU A 310 2.16 27.62 -4.79
C GLU A 310 2.84 26.28 -5.00
N LYS A 311 2.08 25.33 -5.56
CA LYS A 311 2.66 24.04 -5.94
C LYS A 311 3.58 24.26 -7.14
N TYR A 312 4.73 23.61 -7.14
CA TYR A 312 5.61 23.60 -8.32
C TYR A 312 4.85 23.13 -9.57
N VAL A 313 5.33 23.59 -10.73
CA VAL A 313 4.79 23.22 -12.03
C VAL A 313 5.69 22.15 -12.64
N ASN A 314 5.07 21.12 -13.21
CA ASN A 314 5.74 20.09 -13.99
C ASN A 314 4.93 19.89 -15.27
N PHE A 315 5.44 20.42 -16.39
CA PHE A 315 4.86 20.23 -17.70
C PHE A 315 5.12 18.79 -18.14
N VAL A 316 4.22 17.87 -17.83
CA VAL A 316 4.36 16.47 -18.29
C VAL A 316 4.27 16.46 -19.82
N PRO A 317 5.39 16.25 -20.54
CA PRO A 317 5.38 16.34 -21.99
C PRO A 317 4.67 15.12 -22.58
N LYS A 318 4.14 15.24 -23.81
CA LYS A 318 3.46 14.12 -24.50
C LYS A 318 4.38 12.92 -24.76
N VAL A 319 5.69 13.15 -24.83
CA VAL A 319 6.74 12.15 -24.98
C VAL A 319 7.89 12.53 -24.04
N GLY A 320 8.27 11.61 -23.16
CA GLY A 320 9.35 11.80 -22.20
C GLY A 320 9.97 10.48 -21.77
N ILE A 321 11.17 10.52 -21.18
CA ILE A 321 11.90 9.33 -20.70
C ILE A 321 11.05 8.55 -19.68
N SER A 322 10.32 9.27 -18.82
CA SER A 322 9.42 8.72 -17.80
C SER A 322 8.18 8.01 -18.36
N MET A 323 7.83 8.26 -19.63
CA MET A 323 6.68 7.62 -20.30
C MET A 323 7.05 6.31 -21.01
N LYS A 324 8.35 5.96 -21.08
CA LYS A 324 8.79 4.69 -21.69
C LYS A 324 8.33 3.51 -20.83
N LYS A 325 7.86 2.43 -21.49
CA LYS A 325 7.52 1.17 -20.81
C LYS A 325 8.77 0.63 -20.09
N GLY A 326 8.63 0.22 -18.82
CA GLY A 326 9.76 -0.29 -18.04
C GLY A 326 10.53 0.77 -17.24
N HIS A 327 10.13 2.05 -17.28
CA HIS A 327 10.88 3.13 -16.62
C HIS A 327 10.96 2.95 -15.09
N MET A 328 9.86 2.57 -14.44
CA MET A 328 9.81 2.37 -12.98
C MET A 328 10.63 1.15 -12.55
N GLU A 329 10.63 0.10 -13.37
CA GLU A 329 11.40 -1.12 -13.18
C GLU A 329 12.91 -0.83 -13.33
N ALA A 330 13.29 -0.04 -14.34
CA ALA A 330 14.66 0.41 -14.52
C ALA A 330 15.13 1.23 -13.32
N ARG A 331 14.31 2.16 -12.81
CA ARG A 331 14.65 2.92 -11.59
C ARG A 331 14.76 2.05 -10.35
N SER A 332 13.90 1.04 -10.22
CA SER A 332 14.01 0.05 -9.15
C SER A 332 15.32 -0.75 -9.26
N ALA A 333 15.75 -1.11 -10.47
CA ALA A 333 17.03 -1.77 -10.70
C ALA A 333 18.20 -0.87 -10.27
N CYS A 334 18.19 0.42 -10.65
CA CYS A 334 19.21 1.38 -10.25
C CYS A 334 19.42 1.45 -8.73
N LEU A 335 18.34 1.48 -7.93
CA LEU A 335 18.46 1.48 -6.46
C LEU A 335 19.27 0.28 -5.94
N ASN A 336 18.98 -0.90 -6.47
CA ASN A 336 19.61 -2.13 -5.99
C ASN A 336 21.03 -2.28 -6.53
N ASP A 337 21.28 -1.87 -7.78
CA ASP A 337 22.61 -1.89 -8.38
C ASP A 337 23.53 -0.86 -7.73
N PHE A 338 23.05 0.34 -7.41
CA PHE A 338 23.81 1.33 -6.64
C PHE A 338 24.11 0.80 -5.24
N SER A 339 23.12 0.25 -4.52
CA SER A 339 23.36 -0.37 -3.20
C SER A 339 24.42 -1.47 -3.25
N LYS A 340 24.51 -2.21 -4.37
CA LYS A 340 25.56 -3.18 -4.62
C LYS A 340 26.93 -2.53 -4.86
N MET A 341 27.00 -1.48 -5.67
CA MET A 341 28.25 -0.75 -5.99
C MET A 341 28.84 -0.07 -4.74
N PHE A 342 28.01 0.60 -3.94
CA PHE A 342 28.43 1.20 -2.66
C PHE A 342 28.68 0.17 -1.56
N GLY A 343 28.13 -1.05 -1.71
CA GLY A 343 28.21 -2.10 -0.69
C GLY A 343 27.30 -1.86 0.53
N CYS A 344 26.53 -0.77 0.56
CA CYS A 344 25.55 -0.44 1.58
C CYS A 344 24.43 0.42 0.97
N HIS A 345 23.32 0.59 1.71
CA HIS A 345 22.21 1.46 1.31
C HIS A 345 22.28 2.80 2.05
N PRO A 346 22.59 3.92 1.37
CA PRO A 346 22.82 5.22 2.02
C PRO A 346 21.56 6.09 2.16
N LEU A 347 20.42 5.73 1.56
CA LEU A 347 19.21 6.53 1.69
C LEU A 347 18.68 6.49 3.12
N VAL A 348 18.15 7.62 3.57
CA VAL A 348 17.63 7.82 4.93
C VAL A 348 16.19 8.31 4.82
N ASP A 349 15.30 7.64 5.54
CA ASP A 349 13.87 7.93 5.58
C ASP A 349 13.56 9.20 6.38
N GLU A 350 12.68 10.03 5.84
CA GLU A 350 12.28 11.34 6.36
C GLU A 350 10.77 11.48 6.35
N SER A 351 10.20 12.00 7.43
CA SER A 351 8.75 12.26 7.54
C SER A 351 8.41 13.75 7.55
N GLY A 352 9.40 14.60 7.86
CA GLY A 352 9.21 16.06 7.93
C GLY A 352 9.25 16.70 6.54
N TYR A 353 8.43 17.72 6.33
CA TYR A 353 8.50 18.59 5.15
C TYR A 353 8.25 20.04 5.55
N ILE A 354 8.74 20.97 4.75
CA ILE A 354 8.53 22.41 4.93
C ILE A 354 7.60 22.93 3.84
N GLN A 355 6.62 23.73 4.22
CA GLN A 355 5.73 24.40 3.27
C GLN A 355 5.57 25.86 3.62
N ARG A 356 5.73 26.74 2.63
CA ARG A 356 5.38 28.15 2.80
C ARG A 356 3.87 28.31 2.84
N GLY A 357 3.35 28.97 3.85
CA GLY A 357 1.93 29.24 3.93
C GLY A 357 1.51 29.73 5.31
N VAL A 358 0.25 30.15 5.41
CA VAL A 358 -0.35 30.54 6.68
C VAL A 358 -0.86 29.27 7.37
N LEU A 359 -0.18 28.86 8.44
CA LEU A 359 -0.74 27.91 9.41
C LEU A 359 -2.00 28.55 10.01
N HIS A 360 -3.17 28.18 9.47
CA HIS A 360 -4.42 28.38 10.20
C HIS A 360 -4.35 27.47 11.44
N ARG A 361 -3.86 28.03 12.57
CA ARG A 361 -3.84 27.37 13.88
C ARG A 361 -5.27 27.10 14.34
N ASN A 362 -5.90 26.07 13.80
CA ASN A 362 -6.82 25.26 14.55
C ASN A 362 -5.97 24.25 15.32
N LEU A 363 -5.58 24.62 16.54
CA LEU A 363 -4.97 23.72 17.52
C LEU A 363 -5.95 22.57 17.81
N LYS A 364 -5.86 21.49 17.04
CA LYS A 364 -6.21 20.15 17.50
C LYS A 364 -5.05 19.22 17.19
N SER A 365 -4.51 18.70 18.27
CA SER A 365 -3.45 17.72 18.36
C SER A 365 -3.57 16.61 17.31
N SER A 366 -2.41 16.33 16.71
CA SER A 366 -2.00 15.02 16.20
C SER A 366 -2.60 13.86 16.99
N SER A 367 -3.54 13.14 16.37
CA SER A 367 -3.71 11.70 16.53
C SER A 367 -4.76 11.25 15.51
N SER A 368 -4.28 10.83 14.36
CA SER A 368 -5.06 10.05 13.42
C SER A 368 -4.14 8.97 12.88
N TYR A 369 -4.08 7.86 13.61
CA TYR A 369 -3.63 6.60 13.05
C TYR A 369 -4.52 6.28 11.84
N PRO A 370 -3.96 6.00 10.65
CA PRO A 370 -4.76 5.57 9.53
C PRO A 370 -5.25 4.14 9.80
N THR A 371 -6.56 4.00 10.03
CA THR A 371 -7.24 2.72 9.96
C THR A 371 -7.10 2.19 8.52
N MET A 372 -6.37 1.08 8.36
CA MET A 372 -6.26 0.32 7.12
C MET A 372 -7.66 -0.09 6.63
N ALA A 373 -8.13 0.57 5.58
CA ALA A 373 -9.23 0.07 4.77
C ALA A 373 -8.63 -0.85 3.69
N MET A 374 -8.71 -2.16 3.92
CA MET A 374 -8.32 -3.18 2.94
C MET A 374 -9.33 -3.26 1.79
N ASN A 375 -8.85 -3.54 0.58
CA ASN A 375 -9.66 -3.56 -0.63
C ASN A 375 -10.62 -4.79 -0.64
N PRO A 376 -11.90 -4.66 -1.08
CA PRO A 376 -12.89 -5.75 -1.05
C PRO A 376 -12.49 -7.01 -1.87
N GLY A 377 -11.69 -6.81 -2.92
CA GLY A 377 -11.17 -7.90 -3.75
C GLY A 377 -10.14 -8.79 -3.04
N GLU A 378 -9.32 -8.20 -2.17
CA GLU A 378 -8.32 -8.94 -1.38
C GLU A 378 -8.98 -9.75 -0.26
N GLN A 379 -10.03 -9.19 0.38
CA GLN A 379 -10.81 -9.93 1.38
C GLN A 379 -11.48 -11.18 0.77
N THR A 380 -12.01 -11.07 -0.45
CA THR A 380 -12.68 -12.19 -1.11
C THR A 380 -11.70 -13.30 -1.47
N GLY A 381 -10.51 -12.96 -1.98
CA GLY A 381 -9.46 -13.95 -2.29
C GLY A 381 -8.90 -14.67 -1.06
N VAL A 382 -8.72 -13.95 0.04
CA VAL A 382 -8.25 -14.54 1.32
C VAL A 382 -9.30 -15.48 1.91
N ILE A 383 -10.59 -15.13 1.87
CA ILE A 383 -11.65 -15.97 2.41
C ILE A 383 -11.78 -17.27 1.60
N ILE A 384 -11.78 -17.19 0.26
CA ILE A 384 -11.89 -18.36 -0.61
C ILE A 384 -10.67 -19.27 -0.46
N SER A 385 -9.46 -18.72 -0.46
CA SER A 385 -8.24 -19.51 -0.30
C SER A 385 -8.14 -20.18 1.07
N THR A 386 -8.53 -19.48 2.14
CA THR A 386 -8.57 -20.04 3.50
C THR A 386 -9.61 -21.16 3.61
N ALA A 387 -10.78 -21.01 3.00
CA ALA A 387 -11.82 -22.03 2.98
C ALA A 387 -11.37 -23.31 2.24
N VAL A 388 -10.72 -23.18 1.09
CA VAL A 388 -10.20 -24.33 0.33
C VAL A 388 -9.11 -25.06 1.11
N VAL A 389 -8.18 -24.33 1.75
CA VAL A 389 -7.12 -24.93 2.56
C VAL A 389 -7.69 -25.64 3.80
N ALA A 390 -8.66 -25.03 4.49
CA ALA A 390 -9.33 -25.64 5.63
C ALA A 390 -10.08 -26.93 5.24
N LEU A 391 -10.72 -26.95 4.07
CA LEU A 391 -11.43 -28.12 3.57
C LEU A 391 -10.48 -29.27 3.20
N LEU A 392 -9.37 -28.96 2.52
CA LEU A 392 -8.38 -29.97 2.14
C LEU A 392 -7.60 -30.51 3.36
N THR A 393 -7.25 -29.65 4.31
CA THR A 393 -6.58 -30.08 5.55
C THR A 393 -7.53 -30.87 6.45
N GLY A 394 -8.80 -30.44 6.58
CA GLY A 394 -9.84 -31.20 7.29
C GLY A 394 -10.10 -32.57 6.67
N TYR A 395 -10.17 -32.67 5.33
CA TYR A 395 -10.33 -33.94 4.63
C TYR A 395 -9.13 -34.87 4.81
N ALA A 396 -7.91 -34.35 4.70
CA ALA A 396 -6.69 -35.12 4.92
C ALA A 396 -6.58 -35.61 6.38
N PHE A 397 -6.92 -34.74 7.35
CA PHE A 397 -6.98 -35.09 8.76
C PHE A 397 -8.06 -36.14 9.04
N GLY A 398 -9.24 -36.01 8.44
CA GLY A 398 -10.31 -37.00 8.46
C GLY A 398 -9.86 -38.39 7.97
N ILE A 399 -9.19 -38.46 6.81
CA ILE A 399 -8.61 -39.72 6.32
C ILE A 399 -7.56 -40.28 7.27
N TYR A 400 -6.71 -39.41 7.85
CA TYR A 400 -5.65 -39.82 8.77
C TYR A 400 -6.21 -40.39 10.08
N THR A 401 -7.33 -39.85 10.57
CA THR A 401 -8.04 -40.35 11.75
C THR A 401 -8.80 -41.66 11.46
N ILE A 402 -9.52 -41.76 10.33
CA ILE A 402 -10.28 -42.96 9.93
C ILE A 402 -9.36 -44.17 9.68
N ARG A 403 -8.14 -43.95 9.18
CA ARG A 403 -7.13 -45.01 8.99
C ARG A 403 -6.42 -45.44 10.28
N GLY A 404 -6.81 -44.93 11.44
CA GLY A 404 -6.41 -45.44 12.76
C GLY A 404 -5.04 -44.97 13.25
N TYR A 405 -4.51 -43.84 12.75
CA TYR A 405 -3.19 -43.34 13.16
C TYR A 405 -3.20 -42.48 14.44
N LEU A 406 -4.38 -41.98 14.87
CA LEU A 406 -4.53 -41.09 16.03
C LEU A 406 -5.33 -41.69 17.20
N ILE A 407 -6.29 -42.59 16.92
CA ILE A 407 -7.17 -43.18 17.94
C ILE A 407 -6.72 -44.63 18.21
N PRO A 408 -6.35 -44.99 19.46
CA PRO A 408 -5.94 -46.35 19.80
C PRO A 408 -7.08 -47.36 19.53
N PRO A 409 -6.75 -48.60 19.10
CA PRO A 409 -7.74 -49.62 18.73
C PRO A 409 -8.80 -49.93 19.81
N SER A 410 -8.51 -49.66 21.09
CA SER A 410 -9.40 -49.88 22.22
C SER A 410 -10.67 -49.01 22.19
N LEU A 411 -10.61 -47.82 21.59
CA LEU A 411 -11.77 -46.92 21.49
C LEU A 411 -12.77 -47.33 20.39
N PHE A 412 -12.36 -48.20 19.46
CA PHE A 412 -13.27 -48.78 18.45
C PHE A 412 -14.26 -49.78 19.08
N GLU A 413 -13.83 -50.52 20.10
CA GLU A 413 -14.70 -51.45 20.85
C GLU A 413 -15.68 -50.72 21.77
N GLU A 414 -15.29 -49.54 22.27
CA GLU A 414 -16.14 -48.67 23.08
C GLU A 414 -17.23 -48.00 22.22
N ARG A 415 -16.87 -47.50 21.03
CA ARG A 415 -17.85 -46.98 20.05
C ARG A 415 -18.87 -48.04 19.62
N ARG A 416 -18.46 -49.30 19.40
CA ARG A 416 -19.40 -50.38 19.03
C ARG A 416 -20.41 -50.71 20.13
N ARG A 417 -20.06 -50.52 21.40
CA ARG A 417 -20.99 -50.72 22.52
C ARG A 417 -22.00 -49.58 22.64
N ASN A 418 -21.61 -48.35 22.32
CA ASN A 418 -22.50 -47.18 22.38
C ASN A 418 -23.48 -47.08 21.20
N ILE A 419 -23.27 -47.82 20.10
CA ILE A 419 -24.22 -47.88 18.96
C ILE A 419 -25.54 -48.60 19.34
N HIS A 420 -25.59 -49.29 20.49
CA HIS A 420 -26.79 -49.98 20.98
C HIS A 420 -27.34 -49.36 22.27
N ASP A 421 -26.99 -48.11 22.57
CA ASP A 421 -27.58 -47.37 23.69
C ASP A 421 -28.90 -46.70 23.22
N PRO A 422 -30.08 -47.07 23.77
CA PRO A 422 -31.38 -46.66 23.24
C PRO A 422 -31.85 -45.28 23.70
N VAL A 423 -30.98 -44.43 24.24
CA VAL A 423 -31.37 -43.09 24.73
C VAL A 423 -30.47 -42.02 24.13
N GLU A 424 -30.83 -41.51 22.95
CA GLU A 424 -30.42 -40.17 22.55
C GLU A 424 -31.56 -39.45 21.81
N SER A 425 -31.58 -38.15 22.08
CA SER A 425 -32.67 -37.18 22.01
C SER A 425 -33.15 -36.81 20.61
N ASP A 426 -34.44 -36.48 20.54
CA ASP A 426 -35.12 -35.81 19.44
C ASP A 426 -34.37 -34.54 18.99
N GLU A 427 -33.62 -34.65 17.90
CA GLU A 427 -33.23 -33.53 17.05
C GLU A 427 -33.83 -33.83 15.66
N SER A 428 -34.78 -33.00 15.25
CA SER A 428 -35.47 -33.13 13.97
C SER A 428 -34.51 -32.85 12.82
N ASP A 429 -34.31 -33.85 11.96
CA ASP A 429 -33.64 -33.73 10.67
C ASP A 429 -34.26 -32.60 9.83
N ILE A 430 -33.41 -31.70 9.33
CA ILE A 430 -33.80 -30.76 8.28
C ILE A 430 -33.59 -31.51 6.96
N ASP A 431 -34.68 -31.80 6.27
CA ASP A 431 -34.69 -32.45 4.96
C ASP A 431 -33.77 -31.69 3.98
N GLU A 432 -32.74 -32.38 3.50
CA GLU A 432 -31.72 -31.89 2.56
C GLU A 432 -32.18 -31.88 1.09
N ASP A 433 -33.48 -31.87 0.84
CA ASP A 433 -34.06 -31.86 -0.51
C ASP A 433 -35.14 -30.76 -0.63
N ASP A 434 -34.73 -29.48 -0.64
CA ASP A 434 -35.43 -28.47 -1.44
C ASP A 434 -34.63 -27.18 -1.65
N THR A 435 -34.65 -26.72 -2.90
CA THR A 435 -34.12 -25.46 -3.46
C THR A 435 -32.63 -25.43 -3.84
N ILE A 436 -32.39 -26.03 -5.00
CA ILE A 436 -31.48 -25.58 -6.05
C ILE A 436 -31.23 -24.05 -5.96
N LEU A 437 -30.01 -23.67 -5.58
CA LEU A 437 -29.48 -22.31 -5.59
C LEU A 437 -29.34 -21.81 -7.03
N ASP A 438 -30.45 -21.34 -7.62
CA ASP A 438 -30.45 -20.82 -8.99
C ASP A 438 -31.16 -19.47 -9.09
N HIS A 439 -30.62 -18.42 -8.48
CA HIS A 439 -31.00 -17.04 -8.79
C HIS A 439 -29.84 -16.05 -8.55
N ALA A 440 -28.93 -15.93 -9.52
CA ALA A 440 -28.04 -14.77 -9.57
C ALA A 440 -27.70 -14.27 -11.00
N PRO A 441 -28.69 -13.91 -11.85
CA PRO A 441 -28.41 -13.08 -13.00
C PRO A 441 -28.65 -11.60 -12.63
N ASN A 442 -27.61 -10.76 -12.75
CA ASN A 442 -27.65 -9.28 -12.64
C ASN A 442 -27.47 -8.65 -11.25
N TRP A 443 -26.22 -8.66 -10.79
CA TRP A 443 -25.68 -7.83 -9.69
C TRP A 443 -25.12 -6.49 -10.19
N ALA A 444 -25.72 -5.91 -11.23
CA ALA A 444 -25.32 -4.60 -11.72
C ALA A 444 -25.75 -3.49 -10.73
N ASN A 445 -24.76 -2.84 -10.13
CA ASN A 445 -24.91 -1.63 -9.33
C ASN A 445 -24.99 -0.43 -10.26
N GLY A 446 -26.22 -0.03 -10.62
CA GLY A 446 -26.50 1.21 -11.35
C GLY A 446 -27.09 2.28 -10.43
N ALA A 447 -27.04 3.53 -10.85
CA ALA A 447 -27.61 4.67 -10.10
C ALA A 447 -29.11 4.51 -9.76
N ASP A 448 -29.85 3.69 -10.51
CA ASP A 448 -31.25 3.36 -10.24
C ASP A 448 -31.45 2.43 -9.03
N ALA A 449 -30.44 1.66 -8.64
CA ALA A 449 -30.48 0.81 -7.45
C ALA A 449 -30.44 1.67 -6.17
N ASP A 450 -29.60 2.71 -6.14
CA ASP A 450 -29.55 3.69 -5.05
C ASP A 450 -30.88 4.46 -4.90
N LYS A 451 -31.58 4.70 -6.03
CA LYS A 451 -32.88 5.38 -6.05
C LYS A 451 -33.99 4.49 -5.48
N LYS A 452 -33.96 3.17 -5.74
CA LYS A 452 -34.90 2.17 -5.20
C LYS A 452 -34.63 1.78 -3.74
N GLN A 453 -33.39 1.89 -3.27
CA GLN A 453 -33.00 1.63 -1.87
C GLN A 453 -33.23 2.84 -0.94
N GLY A 454 -33.86 3.91 -1.42
CA GLY A 454 -34.21 5.09 -0.61
C GLY A 454 -33.01 5.99 -0.26
N LEU A 455 -31.89 5.92 -1.00
CA LEU A 455 -30.64 6.61 -0.62
C LEU A 455 -30.57 8.11 -0.98
N LYS A 456 -31.63 8.73 -1.53
CA LYS A 456 -31.77 10.21 -1.60
C LYS A 456 -33.23 10.73 -1.55
N ASN A 457 -33.35 11.84 -0.81
CA ASN A 457 -34.36 12.91 -0.79
C ASN A 457 -35.72 12.63 -0.12
N VAL A 458 -35.86 13.12 1.11
CA VAL A 458 -37.12 13.66 1.66
C VAL A 458 -36.87 15.14 1.97
N GLU A 459 -37.81 16.00 1.60
CA GLU A 459 -37.76 17.45 1.78
C GLU A 459 -37.64 17.85 3.26
N LYS A 460 -37.02 19.02 3.49
CA LYS A 460 -36.77 19.58 4.84
C LYS A 460 -38.08 20.00 5.51
N GLU A 461 -38.55 19.21 6.46
CA GLU A 461 -39.38 19.73 7.55
C GLU A 461 -38.48 20.43 8.59
N LYS A 462 -38.96 21.56 9.13
CA LYS A 462 -38.27 22.34 10.17
C LYS A 462 -38.30 21.56 11.49
N GLU A 463 -37.22 20.84 11.80
CA GLU A 463 -37.07 20.08 13.04
C GLU A 463 -36.28 20.83 14.14
N PRO A 464 -36.59 20.55 15.42
CA PRO A 464 -36.13 21.31 16.57
C PRO A 464 -34.63 21.15 16.85
N VAL A 465 -34.05 22.17 17.50
CA VAL A 465 -32.61 22.23 17.80
C VAL A 465 -32.27 21.25 18.93
N LEU A 466 -31.71 20.09 18.58
CA LEU A 466 -31.09 19.16 19.53
C LEU A 466 -30.03 19.89 20.38
N LYS A 467 -30.21 19.87 21.71
CA LYS A 467 -29.22 20.37 22.68
C LYS A 467 -28.17 19.29 22.94
N ASP A 468 -26.90 19.66 22.76
CA ASP A 468 -25.76 18.77 22.99
C ASP A 468 -25.35 18.78 24.47
N ASN A 469 -25.68 17.71 25.20
CA ASN A 469 -25.43 17.58 26.64
C ASN A 469 -24.14 16.79 26.99
N GLY A 470 -23.27 16.48 26.01
CA GLY A 470 -22.01 15.77 26.28
C GLY A 470 -22.09 14.25 26.48
N GLU A 471 -23.30 13.68 26.55
CA GLU A 471 -23.54 12.25 26.81
C GLU A 471 -23.04 11.32 25.68
N GLU A 472 -22.80 10.05 26.02
CA GLU A 472 -22.52 8.96 25.07
C GLU A 472 -23.59 8.88 23.97
N CYS A 473 -23.15 8.67 22.74
CA CYS A 473 -24.04 8.58 21.59
C CYS A 473 -24.12 7.14 21.10
N LYS A 474 -25.29 6.72 20.62
CA LYS A 474 -25.52 5.40 20.03
C LYS A 474 -26.43 5.47 18.81
N LEU A 475 -26.33 4.45 17.95
CA LEU A 475 -27.24 4.18 16.85
C LEU A 475 -28.01 2.89 17.17
N VAL A 476 -29.34 2.91 17.07
CA VAL A 476 -30.18 1.72 17.23
C VAL A 476 -30.74 1.30 15.88
N LEU A 477 -30.62 0.03 15.56
CA LEU A 477 -31.07 -0.61 14.33
C LEU A 477 -32.30 -1.45 14.67
N VAL A 478 -33.48 -0.95 14.30
CA VAL A 478 -34.77 -1.57 14.59
C VAL A 478 -35.16 -2.45 13.40
N VAL A 479 -35.10 -3.76 13.58
CA VAL A 479 -35.30 -4.76 12.52
C VAL A 479 -36.71 -5.35 12.62
N ARG A 480 -37.40 -5.42 11.48
CA ARG A 480 -38.67 -6.15 11.37
C ARG A 480 -38.45 -7.65 11.30
N THR A 481 -38.90 -8.38 12.32
CA THR A 481 -38.78 -9.85 12.38
C THR A 481 -39.97 -10.56 11.77
N ASP A 482 -41.10 -9.86 11.53
CA ASP A 482 -42.29 -10.38 10.83
C ASP A 482 -42.02 -10.72 9.35
N LEU A 483 -40.95 -10.16 8.77
CA LEU A 483 -40.55 -10.40 7.39
C LEU A 483 -39.76 -11.71 7.17
N GLY A 484 -39.48 -12.48 8.23
CA GLY A 484 -38.77 -13.77 8.10
C GLY A 484 -37.37 -13.65 7.50
N MET A 485 -36.70 -12.51 7.66
CA MET A 485 -35.41 -12.25 7.02
C MET A 485 -34.32 -13.22 7.51
N THR A 486 -33.54 -13.77 6.58
CA THR A 486 -32.35 -14.56 6.93
C THR A 486 -31.30 -13.70 7.63
N LYS A 487 -30.43 -14.32 8.44
CA LYS A 487 -29.37 -13.63 9.18
C LYS A 487 -28.49 -12.75 8.28
N GLY A 488 -28.15 -13.25 7.09
CA GLY A 488 -27.39 -12.49 6.08
C GLY A 488 -28.14 -11.26 5.54
N LYS A 489 -29.45 -11.41 5.26
CA LYS A 489 -30.28 -10.30 4.80
C LYS A 489 -30.44 -9.23 5.88
N ILE A 490 -30.63 -9.61 7.13
CA ILE A 490 -30.69 -8.67 8.26
C ILE A 490 -29.39 -7.84 8.35
N ALA A 491 -28.23 -8.50 8.28
CA ALA A 491 -26.94 -7.81 8.34
C ALA A 491 -26.76 -6.77 7.22
N ALA A 492 -27.18 -7.10 5.98
CA ALA A 492 -27.13 -6.18 4.85
C ALA A 492 -28.03 -4.95 5.07
N GLN A 493 -29.29 -5.17 5.48
CA GLN A 493 -30.25 -4.08 5.70
C GLN A 493 -29.84 -3.17 6.88
N CYS A 494 -29.29 -3.74 7.95
CA CYS A 494 -28.67 -3.02 9.06
C CYS A 494 -27.49 -2.13 8.63
N SER A 495 -26.67 -2.62 7.69
CA SER A 495 -25.56 -1.86 7.11
C SER A 495 -26.05 -0.68 6.28
N HIS A 496 -27.10 -0.88 5.48
CA HIS A 496 -27.76 0.20 4.74
C HIS A 496 -28.34 1.26 5.66
N ALA A 497 -29.04 0.86 6.74
CA ALA A 497 -29.64 1.78 7.71
C ALA A 497 -28.58 2.63 8.41
N THR A 498 -27.45 2.03 8.77
CA THR A 498 -26.30 2.73 9.36
C THR A 498 -25.74 3.79 8.42
N LEU A 499 -25.53 3.44 7.15
CA LEU A 499 -24.98 4.36 6.16
C LEU A 499 -25.97 5.50 5.83
N ALA A 500 -27.26 5.22 5.78
CA ALA A 500 -28.29 6.24 5.57
C ALA A 500 -28.27 7.28 6.70
N CYS A 501 -28.27 6.84 7.96
CA CYS A 501 -28.17 7.72 9.13
C CYS A 501 -26.87 8.55 9.12
N TYR A 502 -25.75 7.91 8.80
CA TYR A 502 -24.46 8.59 8.69
C TYR A 502 -24.48 9.71 7.63
N LYS A 503 -24.96 9.40 6.42
CA LYS A 503 -25.06 10.37 5.32
C LYS A 503 -26.03 11.51 5.63
N ALA A 504 -27.11 11.25 6.38
CA ALA A 504 -28.05 12.27 6.80
C ALA A 504 -27.36 13.29 7.75
N LEU A 505 -26.59 12.80 8.72
CA LEU A 505 -25.87 13.66 9.67
C LEU A 505 -24.63 14.34 9.06
N SER A 506 -23.90 13.68 8.17
CA SER A 506 -22.64 14.22 7.61
C SER A 506 -22.83 15.42 6.70
N ARG A 507 -24.06 15.61 6.18
CA ARG A 507 -24.45 16.79 5.38
C ARG A 507 -24.78 18.01 6.25
N ALA A 508 -24.86 17.87 7.56
CA ALA A 508 -25.14 18.99 8.45
C ALA A 508 -23.96 20.00 8.47
N PRO A 509 -24.21 21.31 8.63
CA PRO A 509 -23.15 22.31 8.71
C PRO A 509 -22.12 21.97 9.78
N ALA A 510 -20.84 22.23 9.52
CA ALA A 510 -19.71 21.81 10.36
C ALA A 510 -19.78 22.26 11.84
N ASN A 511 -20.55 23.32 12.12
CA ASN A 511 -20.74 23.91 13.45
C ASN A 511 -22.11 23.59 14.08
N SER A 512 -22.92 22.75 13.46
CA SER A 512 -24.24 22.35 13.98
C SER A 512 -24.14 21.35 15.15
N PRO A 513 -25.14 21.29 16.05
CA PRO A 513 -25.23 20.26 17.08
C PRO A 513 -25.16 18.83 16.51
N LEU A 514 -25.77 18.61 15.34
CA LEU A 514 -25.74 17.33 14.62
C LEU A 514 -24.32 16.91 14.22
N SER A 515 -23.49 17.85 13.74
CA SER A 515 -22.08 17.58 13.42
C SER A 515 -21.27 17.21 14.67
N LYS A 516 -21.58 17.81 15.83
CA LYS A 516 -20.93 17.47 17.11
C LYS A 516 -21.32 16.08 17.60
N ILE A 517 -22.60 15.72 17.48
CA ILE A 517 -23.13 14.40 17.83
C ILE A 517 -22.48 13.32 16.96
N LEU A 518 -22.41 13.54 15.64
CA LEU A 518 -21.78 12.58 14.71
C LEU A 518 -20.31 12.36 15.06
N LYS A 519 -19.52 13.43 15.23
CA LYS A 519 -18.10 13.36 15.61
C LYS A 519 -17.91 12.66 16.96
N ARG A 520 -18.83 12.85 17.91
CA ARG A 520 -18.77 12.16 19.21
C ARG A 520 -19.01 10.66 19.05
N TRP A 521 -20.03 10.26 18.30
CA TRP A 521 -20.28 8.85 18.01
C TRP A 521 -19.09 8.19 17.29
N GLU A 522 -18.47 8.88 16.32
CA GLU A 522 -17.24 8.43 15.65
C GLU A 522 -16.08 8.21 16.62
N ARG A 523 -15.90 9.10 17.60
CA ARG A 523 -14.82 9.01 18.60
C ARG A 523 -15.07 8.00 19.71
N LEU A 524 -16.32 7.71 20.04
CA LEU A 524 -16.71 6.81 21.15
C LEU A 524 -17.06 5.40 20.66
N GLY A 525 -16.36 4.90 19.63
CA GLY A 525 -16.47 3.50 19.18
C GLY A 525 -17.70 3.18 18.33
N GLN A 526 -18.48 4.19 17.93
CA GLN A 526 -19.59 4.05 16.99
C GLN A 526 -20.60 2.95 17.39
N ALA A 527 -21.04 2.97 18.65
CA ALA A 527 -21.94 1.96 19.21
C ALA A 527 -23.20 1.77 18.36
N LYS A 528 -23.51 0.51 18.02
CA LYS A 528 -24.68 0.08 17.25
C LYS A 528 -25.40 -1.03 18.02
N ILE A 529 -26.70 -0.89 18.22
CA ILE A 529 -27.51 -1.88 18.96
C ILE A 529 -28.63 -2.35 18.04
N ALA A 530 -28.74 -3.66 17.81
CA ALA A 530 -29.82 -4.24 17.03
C ALA A 530 -30.97 -4.66 17.95
N VAL A 531 -32.18 -4.20 17.62
CA VAL A 531 -33.43 -4.50 18.34
C VAL A 531 -34.49 -4.95 17.34
N GLN A 532 -35.54 -5.58 17.82
CA GLN A 532 -36.60 -6.15 16.98
C GLN A 532 -37.96 -5.50 17.22
N VAL A 533 -38.74 -5.41 16.13
CA VAL A 533 -40.17 -5.04 16.10
C VAL A 533 -40.93 -6.04 15.24
N LYS A 534 -42.24 -6.17 15.49
CA LYS A 534 -43.07 -7.20 14.84
C LYS A 534 -43.97 -6.64 13.73
N SER A 535 -43.93 -5.34 13.45
CA SER A 535 -44.79 -4.75 12.42
C SER A 535 -44.19 -3.50 11.79
N GLN A 536 -44.68 -3.16 10.60
CA GLN A 536 -44.35 -1.91 9.93
C GLN A 536 -44.88 -0.68 10.67
N ASP A 537 -46.07 -0.78 11.26
CA ASP A 537 -46.71 0.35 11.93
C ASP A 537 -45.96 0.77 13.19
N GLU A 538 -45.50 -0.21 13.97
CA GLU A 538 -44.64 0.00 15.14
C GLU A 538 -43.32 0.69 14.73
N MET A 539 -42.70 0.26 13.63
CA MET A 539 -41.50 0.91 13.08
C MET A 539 -41.77 2.37 12.68
N LEU A 540 -42.87 2.64 11.98
CA LEU A 540 -43.23 3.99 11.55
C LEU A 540 -43.59 4.91 12.73
N GLU A 541 -44.17 4.36 13.79
CA GLU A 541 -44.42 5.09 15.03
C GLU A 541 -43.11 5.49 15.73
N LEU A 542 -42.15 4.56 15.83
CA LEU A 542 -40.81 4.83 16.35
C LEU A 542 -40.09 5.91 15.53
N ARG A 543 -40.22 5.88 14.20
CA ARG A 543 -39.66 6.90 13.31
C ARG A 543 -40.26 8.28 13.58
N ARG A 544 -41.60 8.37 13.68
CA ARG A 544 -42.31 9.62 13.99
C ARG A 544 -41.87 10.17 15.35
N LYS A 545 -41.77 9.30 16.36
CA LYS A 545 -41.31 9.66 17.71
C LYS A 545 -39.87 10.18 17.70
N ALA A 546 -38.95 9.49 17.02
CA ALA A 546 -37.56 9.94 16.90
C ALA A 546 -37.43 11.32 16.24
N ARG A 547 -38.12 11.54 15.12
CA ARG A 547 -38.15 12.82 14.40
C ARG A 547 -38.74 13.96 15.23
N SER A 548 -39.78 13.68 16.01
CA SER A 548 -40.36 14.67 16.94
C SER A 548 -39.36 15.16 18.02
N LEU A 549 -38.36 14.33 18.34
CA LEU A 549 -37.25 14.64 19.26
C LEU A 549 -36.03 15.24 18.54
N GLY A 550 -36.11 15.47 17.22
CA GLY A 550 -35.01 15.94 16.37
C GLY A 550 -33.96 14.87 16.07
N ILE A 551 -34.21 13.60 16.38
CA ILE A 551 -33.28 12.49 16.17
C ILE A 551 -33.36 12.02 14.71
N THR A 552 -32.21 11.87 14.06
CA THR A 552 -32.12 11.26 12.73
C THR A 552 -32.74 9.87 12.73
N ALA A 553 -33.71 9.66 11.85
CA ALA A 553 -34.45 8.41 11.72
C ALA A 553 -34.70 8.07 10.25
N GLU A 554 -33.97 7.05 9.76
CA GLU A 554 -33.95 6.64 8.36
C GLU A 554 -34.42 5.19 8.20
N VAL A 555 -35.37 4.97 7.28
CA VAL A 555 -35.96 3.65 7.00
C VAL A 555 -35.40 3.11 5.70
N ILE A 556 -34.96 1.86 5.71
CA ILE A 556 -34.52 1.14 4.52
C ILE A 556 -35.67 0.33 3.94
N GLN A 557 -35.74 0.32 2.61
CA GLN A 557 -36.68 -0.48 1.85
C GLN A 557 -35.92 -1.52 1.02
N ASP A 558 -36.44 -2.75 0.98
CA ASP A 558 -35.83 -3.79 0.15
C ASP A 558 -36.07 -3.50 -1.33
N ALA A 559 -35.00 -3.58 -2.13
CA ALA A 559 -35.07 -3.30 -3.57
C ALA A 559 -35.65 -4.48 -4.39
N GLY A 560 -36.13 -5.54 -3.75
CA GLY A 560 -36.76 -6.70 -4.40
C GLY A 560 -35.79 -7.60 -5.17
N ARG A 561 -34.51 -7.61 -4.79
CA ARG A 561 -33.48 -8.49 -5.39
C ARG A 561 -33.30 -9.82 -4.64
N THR A 562 -34.13 -10.08 -3.63
CA THR A 562 -34.06 -11.24 -2.71
C THR A 562 -35.47 -11.58 -2.19
N GLN A 563 -35.59 -12.56 -1.28
CA GLN A 563 -36.81 -13.23 -0.77
C GLN A 563 -37.98 -12.37 -0.21
N ILE A 564 -37.93 -11.03 -0.22
CA ILE A 564 -39.01 -10.16 0.31
C ILE A 564 -39.54 -9.27 -0.82
N GLU A 565 -40.84 -8.95 -0.77
CA GLU A 565 -41.47 -8.05 -1.73
C GLU A 565 -40.76 -6.69 -1.82
N ALA A 566 -40.54 -6.23 -3.05
CA ALA A 566 -39.92 -4.95 -3.35
C ALA A 566 -40.69 -3.79 -2.70
N GLY A 567 -39.99 -2.88 -2.02
CA GLY A 567 -40.59 -1.73 -1.33
C GLY A 567 -40.95 -1.99 0.14
N SER A 568 -40.82 -3.23 0.62
CA SER A 568 -41.02 -3.55 2.04
C SER A 568 -40.02 -2.80 2.91
N MET A 569 -40.51 -2.11 3.95
CA MET A 569 -39.66 -1.44 4.94
C MET A 569 -39.02 -2.49 5.85
N THR A 570 -37.69 -2.59 5.86
CA THR A 570 -36.94 -3.68 6.51
C THR A 570 -36.33 -3.28 7.85
N VAL A 571 -35.57 -2.18 7.87
CA VAL A 571 -34.81 -1.72 9.03
C VAL A 571 -34.94 -0.21 9.18
N LEU A 572 -35.19 0.26 10.40
CA LEU A 572 -35.15 1.66 10.80
C LEU A 572 -33.86 1.91 11.59
N GLY A 573 -33.04 2.86 11.15
CA GLY A 573 -31.95 3.42 11.96
C GLY A 573 -32.44 4.60 12.78
N VAL A 574 -32.13 4.62 14.09
CA VAL A 574 -32.46 5.71 15.03
C VAL A 574 -31.17 6.23 15.68
N GLY A 575 -30.81 7.48 15.37
CA GLY A 575 -29.54 8.10 15.74
C GLY A 575 -28.55 8.11 14.56
N PRO A 576 -27.24 8.28 14.80
CA PRO A 576 -26.56 8.52 16.08
C PRO A 576 -27.10 9.72 16.87
N ALA A 577 -27.41 9.51 18.16
CA ALA A 577 -27.86 10.56 19.08
C ALA A 577 -27.51 10.23 20.54
N PRO A 578 -27.58 11.20 21.48
CA PRO A 578 -27.37 10.96 22.91
C PRO A 578 -28.20 9.80 23.43
N ARG A 579 -27.58 8.95 24.26
CA ARG A 579 -28.16 7.70 24.77
C ARG A 579 -29.53 7.92 25.40
N SER A 580 -29.67 8.89 26.30
CA SER A 580 -30.94 9.23 26.95
C SER A 580 -32.09 9.55 25.97
N LEU A 581 -31.80 10.23 24.86
CA LEU A 581 -32.78 10.57 23.83
C LEU A 581 -33.16 9.36 22.98
N VAL A 582 -32.17 8.53 22.62
CA VAL A 582 -32.44 7.29 21.87
C VAL A 582 -33.24 6.30 22.72
N ASP A 583 -32.94 6.19 24.02
CA ASP A 583 -33.65 5.30 24.94
C ASP A 583 -35.12 5.71 25.16
N GLN A 584 -35.46 6.99 25.05
CA GLN A 584 -36.87 7.43 25.06
C GLN A 584 -37.66 6.85 23.88
N VAL A 585 -37.00 6.55 22.75
CA VAL A 585 -37.61 5.98 21.56
C VAL A 585 -37.58 4.45 21.62
N THR A 586 -36.42 3.85 21.85
CA THR A 586 -36.18 2.41 21.62
C THR A 586 -35.89 1.60 22.88
N GLY A 587 -35.90 2.20 24.08
CA GLY A 587 -35.47 1.53 25.32
C GLY A 587 -36.35 0.36 25.77
N GLY A 588 -37.60 0.29 25.32
CA GLY A 588 -38.53 -0.81 25.61
C GLY A 588 -38.46 -1.99 24.63
N LEU A 589 -37.65 -1.90 23.58
CA LEU A 589 -37.57 -2.92 22.53
C LEU A 589 -36.64 -4.07 22.93
N LYS A 590 -36.97 -5.28 22.48
CA LYS A 590 -36.13 -6.47 22.70
C LYS A 590 -34.92 -6.42 21.77
N LEU A 591 -33.78 -6.93 22.25
CA LEU A 591 -32.63 -7.20 21.38
C LEU A 591 -33.04 -8.20 20.28
N LEU A 592 -32.45 -8.02 19.09
CA LEU A 592 -32.71 -8.83 17.91
C LEU A 592 -32.30 -10.29 18.10
#